data_AF-A0AAV4DWM0-F1
#
_entry.id   AF-A0AAV4DWM0-F1
#
_cell.length_a   1.000
_cell.length_b   1.000
_cell.length_c   1.000
_cell.angle_alpha   90.00
_cell.angle_beta   90.00
_cell.angle_gamma   90.00
#
_symmetry.space_group_name_H-M   'P 1'
#
loop_
_entity.id
_entity.type
_entity.pdbx_description
1 polymer ?
#
loop_
_entity_poly.entity_id
_entity_poly.type
_entity_poly.pdbx_seq_one_letter_code
_entity_poly.pdbx_strand_id
1 'polypeptide(L)'
;MISECIGFSSVQSLSIVLSTILIGLISIECFLYQNQIFSIFFSGINQRISSNTARCTDGTFRLDNMTTCHPILGCMDLKRDLQFTDQVLGEGAQKIVWKGMWQNHEVAVNTLRHKMYLNDFLHGLDMLKLFNKDPGYKENKIVQLIGWCLDDPPVIVTEMHHLGAASHIHEVLRNRFPDVDPLIQRFRMCLEFVHVLNILHSHADGPRVMCDANYPEKALSQFLLSNNLSLILNDVDALPQVNRKSGKFVKCGHRELQGDYLAPEQSPQQFLESDAGSVLTYSKTSSPKKHLDEASYCCLISGSQGLNWNNIEEESSSCTFVEGAGSTYPADPVGLKREMNVPVVACWSQTDGKN
;
A
#
# COMPACT_ATOMS: atom_id res chain seq x y z
N MET A 1 -65.37 -20.56 -15.00
CA MET A 1 -65.12 -20.39 -16.44
C MET A 1 -64.52 -19.01 -16.60
N ILE A 2 -63.20 -18.88 -16.38
CA ILE A 2 -62.11 -18.92 -17.38
C ILE A 2 -62.44 -18.03 -18.58
N SER A 3 -61.74 -16.89 -18.67
CA SER A 3 -60.95 -16.48 -19.85
C SER A 3 -60.97 -14.97 -20.01
N GLU A 4 -59.99 -14.28 -19.45
CA GLU A 4 -59.48 -13.04 -20.06
C GLU A 4 -57.97 -13.17 -20.22
N CYS A 5 -57.58 -13.42 -21.47
CA CYS A 5 -56.22 -13.58 -21.94
C CYS A 5 -55.53 -12.21 -21.98
N ILE A 6 -54.51 -12.03 -21.16
CA ILE A 6 -53.56 -10.92 -21.28
C ILE A 6 -52.68 -11.21 -22.49
N GLY A 7 -53.06 -10.67 -23.66
CA GLY A 7 -52.25 -10.68 -24.86
C GLY A 7 -51.10 -9.68 -24.75
N PHE A 8 -50.00 -10.08 -24.11
CA PHE A 8 -48.74 -9.35 -24.24
C PHE A 8 -48.24 -9.48 -25.68
N SER A 9 -48.24 -8.37 -26.42
CA SER A 9 -47.81 -8.34 -27.81
C SER A 9 -46.32 -8.72 -27.92
N SER A 10 -46.00 -9.72 -28.76
CA SER A 10 -44.64 -10.25 -28.95
C SER A 10 -43.59 -9.19 -29.34
N VAL A 11 -44.03 -8.07 -29.88
CA VAL A 11 -43.19 -6.95 -30.32
C VAL A 11 -42.66 -6.15 -29.12
N GLN A 12 -43.43 -6.00 -28.05
CA GLN A 12 -42.98 -5.30 -26.84
C GLN A 12 -41.92 -6.11 -26.08
N SER A 13 -42.07 -7.43 -26.02
CA SER A 13 -41.08 -8.31 -25.41
C SER A 13 -39.75 -8.29 -26.17
N LEU A 14 -39.77 -8.25 -27.50
CA LEU A 14 -38.54 -8.19 -28.31
C LEU A 14 -37.79 -6.86 -28.12
N SER A 15 -38.52 -5.74 -28.03
CA SER A 15 -37.95 -4.40 -27.82
C SER A 15 -37.24 -4.28 -26.47
N ILE A 16 -37.84 -4.84 -25.41
CA ILE A 16 -37.23 -4.83 -24.06
C ILE A 16 -35.96 -5.69 -24.05
N VAL A 17 -35.97 -6.87 -24.67
CA VAL A 17 -34.79 -7.76 -24.74
C VAL A 17 -33.65 -7.13 -25.55
N LEU A 18 -33.95 -6.46 -26.67
CA LEU A 18 -32.93 -5.76 -27.44
C LEU A 18 -32.34 -4.57 -26.66
N SER A 19 -33.16 -3.85 -25.89
CA SER A 19 -32.72 -2.72 -25.07
C SER A 19 -31.82 -3.16 -23.92
N THR A 20 -32.15 -4.26 -23.22
CA THR A 20 -31.32 -4.77 -22.12
C THR A 20 -29.98 -5.33 -22.62
N ILE A 21 -29.95 -5.98 -23.77
CA ILE A 21 -28.70 -6.42 -24.42
C ILE A 21 -27.83 -5.22 -24.78
N LEU A 22 -28.41 -4.17 -25.37
CA LEU A 22 -27.65 -2.96 -25.75
C LEU A 22 -27.06 -2.25 -24.52
N ILE A 23 -27.83 -2.11 -23.43
CA ILE A 23 -27.34 -1.52 -22.16
C ILE A 23 -26.22 -2.39 -21.56
N GLY A 24 -26.36 -3.72 -21.61
CA GLY A 24 -25.33 -4.65 -21.14
C GLY A 24 -24.02 -4.52 -21.94
N LEU A 25 -24.11 -4.42 -23.28
CA LEU A 25 -22.95 -4.24 -24.14
C LEU A 25 -22.25 -2.90 -23.92
N ILE A 26 -23.00 -1.79 -23.81
CA ILE A 26 -22.44 -0.47 -23.50
C ILE A 26 -21.78 -0.46 -22.12
N SER A 27 -22.38 -1.13 -21.14
CA SER A 27 -21.82 -1.22 -19.78
C SER A 27 -20.52 -2.04 -19.75
N ILE A 28 -20.43 -3.11 -20.54
CA ILE A 28 -19.21 -3.90 -20.71
C ILE A 28 -18.14 -3.08 -21.43
N GLU A 29 -18.47 -2.38 -22.52
CA GLU A 29 -17.52 -1.52 -23.24
C GLU A 29 -17.01 -0.38 -22.35
N CYS A 30 -17.89 0.28 -21.59
CA CYS A 30 -17.49 1.30 -20.61
C CYS A 30 -16.57 0.70 -19.53
N PHE A 31 -16.90 -0.47 -18.99
CA PHE A 31 -16.04 -1.13 -17.99
C PHE A 31 -14.68 -1.50 -18.58
N LEU A 32 -14.63 -2.03 -19.80
CA LEU A 32 -13.37 -2.36 -20.48
C LEU A 32 -12.56 -1.10 -20.82
N TYR A 33 -13.22 -0.01 -21.24
CA TYR A 33 -12.58 1.26 -21.53
C TYR A 33 -12.05 1.95 -20.27
N GLN A 34 -12.78 1.89 -19.16
CA GLN A 34 -12.35 2.41 -17.87
C GLN A 34 -11.16 1.62 -17.32
N ASN A 35 -11.14 0.29 -17.48
CA ASN A 35 -9.97 -0.54 -17.16
C ASN A 35 -8.78 -0.25 -18.09
N GLN A 36 -9.01 0.00 -19.38
CA GLN A 36 -7.95 0.40 -20.31
C GLN A 36 -7.38 1.78 -19.97
N ILE A 37 -8.22 2.77 -19.67
CA ILE A 37 -7.75 4.10 -19.23
C ILE A 37 -6.98 4.00 -17.93
N PHE A 38 -7.46 3.22 -16.95
CA PHE A 38 -6.75 3.00 -15.70
C PHE A 38 -5.40 2.33 -15.96
N SER A 39 -5.37 1.29 -16.80
CA SER A 39 -4.12 0.64 -17.21
C SER A 39 -3.19 1.60 -17.96
N ILE A 40 -3.70 2.46 -18.84
CA ILE A 40 -2.90 3.41 -19.61
C ILE A 40 -2.36 4.50 -18.68
N PHE A 41 -3.18 5.04 -17.78
CA PHE A 41 -2.81 6.05 -16.80
C PHE A 41 -1.76 5.51 -15.82
N PHE A 42 -1.96 4.32 -15.28
CA PHE A 42 -0.95 3.64 -14.46
C PHE A 42 0.29 3.25 -15.27
N SER A 43 0.16 2.82 -16.52
CA SER A 43 1.33 2.52 -17.37
C SER A 43 2.13 3.76 -17.76
N GLY A 44 1.47 4.90 -17.98
CA GLY A 44 2.10 6.19 -18.29
C GLY A 44 2.76 6.83 -17.07
N ILE A 45 2.17 6.66 -15.89
CA ILE A 45 2.81 6.98 -14.61
C ILE A 45 3.98 6.02 -14.35
N ASN A 46 3.82 4.71 -14.53
CA ASN A 46 4.88 3.71 -14.39
C ASN A 46 6.03 3.92 -15.38
N GLN A 47 5.76 4.37 -16.61
CA GLN A 47 6.81 4.73 -17.59
C GLN A 47 7.62 5.96 -17.17
N ARG A 48 7.05 6.89 -16.38
CA ARG A 48 7.80 8.00 -15.77
C ARG A 48 8.46 7.64 -14.45
N ILE A 49 7.98 6.60 -13.75
CA ILE A 49 8.51 6.11 -12.47
C ILE A 49 9.68 5.13 -12.67
N SER A 50 9.73 4.43 -13.80
CA SER A 50 10.83 3.50 -14.10
C SER A 50 12.08 4.26 -14.54
N SER A 51 12.95 4.61 -13.59
CA SER A 51 14.37 4.70 -13.96
C SER A 51 14.76 3.30 -14.45
N ASN A 52 15.22 3.25 -15.70
CA ASN A 52 15.53 2.05 -16.47
C ASN A 52 16.77 1.30 -15.94
N THR A 53 16.94 1.18 -14.62
CA THR A 53 17.85 0.23 -14.03
C THR A 53 17.12 -1.10 -13.92
N ALA A 54 17.24 -1.94 -14.95
CA ALA A 54 16.86 -3.34 -14.86
C ALA A 54 17.41 -3.91 -13.55
N ARG A 55 16.51 -4.25 -12.62
CA ARG A 55 16.87 -4.82 -11.33
C ARG A 55 17.31 -6.27 -11.53
N CYS A 56 18.10 -6.73 -10.57
CA CYS A 56 18.75 -8.02 -10.65
C CYS A 56 17.78 -9.18 -10.50
N THR A 57 18.18 -10.36 -10.97
CA THR A 57 17.46 -11.61 -10.77
C THR A 57 17.44 -12.02 -9.29
N ASP A 58 16.49 -12.86 -8.91
CA ASP A 58 16.33 -13.35 -7.53
C ASP A 58 17.65 -13.85 -6.92
N GLY A 59 17.93 -13.42 -5.68
CA GLY A 59 19.17 -13.80 -4.97
C GLY A 59 20.41 -12.98 -5.37
N THR A 60 20.24 -11.96 -6.20
CA THR A 60 21.31 -11.01 -6.55
C THR A 60 20.85 -9.56 -6.36
N PHE A 61 21.79 -8.66 -6.15
CA PHE A 61 21.56 -7.24 -5.91
C PHE A 61 22.49 -6.38 -6.76
N ARG A 62 22.16 -5.10 -6.92
CA ARG A 62 23.03 -4.12 -7.57
C ARG A 62 22.79 -2.76 -6.96
N LEU A 63 23.86 -2.10 -6.55
CA LEU A 63 23.82 -0.74 -6.01
C LEU A 63 24.12 0.27 -7.12
N ASP A 64 23.89 1.54 -6.82
CA ASP A 64 24.24 2.63 -7.71
C ASP A 64 25.72 2.53 -8.13
N ASN A 65 25.97 2.77 -9.42
CA ASN A 65 27.28 2.66 -10.07
C ASN A 65 27.85 1.23 -10.22
N MET A 66 27.15 0.18 -9.75
CA MET A 66 27.52 -1.20 -10.09
C MET A 66 27.05 -1.55 -11.50
N THR A 67 27.95 -2.11 -12.32
CA THR A 67 27.66 -2.52 -13.70
C THR A 67 27.09 -3.94 -13.79
N THR A 68 27.31 -4.77 -12.78
CA THR A 68 26.89 -6.17 -12.72
C THR A 68 26.13 -6.47 -11.43
N CYS A 69 25.27 -7.49 -11.48
CA CYS A 69 24.57 -7.99 -10.31
C CYS A 69 25.51 -8.85 -9.47
N HIS A 70 25.45 -8.68 -8.15
CA HIS A 70 26.25 -9.42 -7.18
C HIS A 70 25.35 -10.36 -6.36
N PRO A 71 25.79 -11.58 -6.00
CA PRO A 71 25.05 -12.43 -5.07
C PRO A 71 24.79 -11.73 -3.73
N ILE A 72 23.63 -11.99 -3.11
CA ILE A 72 23.34 -11.52 -1.74
C ILE A 72 24.47 -11.95 -0.79
N LEU A 73 24.97 -11.00 0.00
CA LEU A 73 26.14 -11.18 0.85
C LEU A 73 25.80 -12.07 2.06
N GLY A 74 26.68 -13.05 2.32
CA GLY A 74 26.61 -13.89 3.52
C GLY A 74 27.52 -13.40 4.64
N CYS A 75 27.54 -14.14 5.75
CA CYS A 75 28.38 -13.83 6.91
C CYS A 75 29.87 -13.64 6.58
N MET A 76 30.44 -14.42 5.67
CA MET A 76 31.86 -14.30 5.31
C MET A 76 32.16 -12.98 4.61
N ASP A 77 31.31 -12.58 3.65
CA ASP A 77 31.48 -11.31 2.92
C ASP A 77 31.28 -10.12 3.84
N LEU A 78 30.25 -10.16 4.69
CA LEU A 78 29.96 -9.09 5.63
C LEU A 78 31.07 -8.92 6.67
N LYS A 79 31.59 -10.01 7.25
CA LYS A 79 32.70 -9.93 8.22
C LYS A 79 34.00 -9.42 7.60
N ARG A 80 34.22 -9.66 6.31
CA ARG A 80 35.44 -9.25 5.61
C ARG A 80 35.37 -7.78 5.16
N ASP A 81 34.25 -7.37 4.56
CA ASP A 81 34.19 -6.15 3.76
C ASP A 81 33.21 -5.08 4.30
N LEU A 82 32.30 -5.43 5.23
CA LEU A 82 31.37 -4.46 5.80
C LEU A 82 32.05 -3.65 6.91
N GLN A 83 32.01 -2.33 6.76
CA GLN A 83 32.52 -1.39 7.76
C GLN A 83 31.35 -0.59 8.32
N PHE A 84 31.21 -0.59 9.64
CA PHE A 84 30.27 0.28 10.33
C PHE A 84 30.85 1.70 10.38
N THR A 85 29.98 2.69 10.26
CA THR A 85 30.31 4.07 10.62
C THR A 85 29.65 4.41 11.95
N ASP A 86 30.13 5.46 12.63
CA ASP A 86 29.55 5.93 13.89
C ASP A 86 28.19 6.64 13.71
N GLN A 87 27.69 6.75 12.48
CA GLN A 87 26.45 7.45 12.17
C GLN A 87 25.23 6.51 12.29
N VAL A 88 24.39 6.78 13.29
CA VAL A 88 23.04 6.21 13.39
C VAL A 88 22.11 6.95 12.41
N LEU A 89 21.42 6.18 11.56
CA LEU A 89 20.43 6.69 10.61
C LEU A 89 19.01 6.70 11.19
N GLY A 90 18.74 5.78 12.12
CA GLY A 90 17.44 5.67 12.78
C GLY A 90 17.45 4.62 13.88
N GLU A 91 16.56 4.77 14.84
CA GLU A 91 16.40 3.84 15.96
C GLU A 91 14.91 3.54 16.15
N GLY A 92 14.57 2.25 16.13
CA GLY A 92 13.23 1.76 16.38
C GLY A 92 13.15 0.93 17.66
N ALA A 93 11.98 0.33 17.91
CA ALA A 93 11.82 -0.62 19.00
C ALA A 93 12.70 -1.86 18.80
N GLN A 94 12.73 -2.39 17.58
CA GLN A 94 13.36 -3.67 17.25
C GLN A 94 14.82 -3.52 16.82
N LYS A 95 15.14 -2.47 16.04
CA LYS A 95 16.41 -2.33 15.34
C LYS A 95 17.03 -0.95 15.49
N ILE A 96 18.36 -0.92 15.46
CA ILE A 96 19.16 0.29 15.23
C ILE A 96 19.70 0.21 13.81
N VAL A 97 19.49 1.27 13.03
CA VAL A 97 19.95 1.38 11.66
C VAL A 97 21.18 2.27 11.62
N TRP A 98 22.29 1.71 11.19
CA TRP A 98 23.59 2.37 11.06
C TRP A 98 23.87 2.65 9.60
N LYS A 99 24.63 3.71 9.34
CA LYS A 99 25.31 3.85 8.06
C LYS A 99 26.53 2.92 8.04
N GLY A 100 26.65 2.14 6.98
CA GLY A 100 27.80 1.29 6.72
C GLY A 100 28.39 1.52 5.33
N MET A 101 29.55 0.93 5.11
CA MET A 101 30.26 0.90 3.83
C MET A 101 30.55 -0.54 3.45
N TRP A 102 30.23 -0.94 2.22
CA TRP A 102 30.65 -2.21 1.64
C TRP A 102 31.28 -1.95 0.27
N GLN A 103 32.56 -2.28 0.10
CA GLN A 103 33.32 -2.06 -1.15
C GLN A 103 33.14 -0.65 -1.75
N ASN A 104 33.22 0.39 -0.92
CA ASN A 104 33.00 1.81 -1.27
C ASN A 104 31.55 2.20 -1.62
N HIS A 105 30.57 1.31 -1.43
CA HIS A 105 29.16 1.65 -1.52
C HIS A 105 28.57 1.91 -0.14
N GLU A 106 27.79 2.98 -0.01
CA GLU A 106 27.01 3.25 1.20
C GLU A 106 25.86 2.26 1.31
N VAL A 107 25.69 1.69 2.50
CA VAL A 107 24.63 0.71 2.81
C VAL A 107 23.98 1.04 4.15
N ALA A 108 22.73 0.62 4.33
CA ALA A 108 22.04 0.68 5.61
C ALA A 108 22.21 -0.65 6.35
N VAL A 109 22.72 -0.61 7.58
CA VAL A 109 23.00 -1.78 8.40
C VAL A 109 22.04 -1.83 9.58
N ASN A 110 21.12 -2.78 9.56
CA ASN A 110 20.14 -3.01 10.61
C ASN A 110 20.71 -4.00 11.62
N THR A 111 20.80 -3.57 12.88
CA THR A 111 21.25 -4.39 14.00
C THR A 111 20.11 -4.59 14.98
N LEU A 112 20.05 -5.75 15.62
CA LEU A 112 19.06 -6.03 16.66
C LEU A 112 19.35 -5.18 17.91
N ARG A 113 18.35 -4.42 18.37
CA ARG A 113 18.48 -3.57 19.56
C ARG A 113 18.46 -4.38 20.85
N HIS A 114 17.51 -5.30 20.98
CA HIS A 114 17.34 -6.15 22.15
C HIS A 114 16.96 -7.57 21.74
N LYS A 115 17.52 -8.58 22.44
CA LYS A 115 17.26 -10.01 22.17
C LYS A 115 15.77 -10.40 22.25
N MET A 116 14.96 -9.65 22.99
CA MET A 116 13.50 -9.87 23.06
C MET A 116 12.76 -9.67 21.73
N TYR A 117 13.32 -8.87 20.81
CA TYR A 117 12.76 -8.62 19.47
C TYR A 117 13.38 -9.50 18.39
N LEU A 118 14.15 -10.54 18.77
CA LEU A 118 14.84 -11.40 17.79
C LEU A 118 13.85 -12.05 16.82
N ASN A 119 12.68 -12.49 17.28
CA ASN A 119 11.69 -13.12 16.42
C ASN A 119 11.12 -12.13 15.40
N ASP A 120 10.80 -10.90 15.82
CA ASP A 120 10.32 -9.84 14.93
C ASP A 120 11.40 -9.44 13.91
N PHE A 121 12.66 -9.34 14.34
CA PHE A 121 13.80 -9.04 13.47
C PHE A 121 14.03 -10.14 12.42
N LEU A 122 13.95 -11.42 12.81
CA LEU A 122 14.05 -12.54 11.89
C LEU A 122 12.85 -12.59 10.93
N HIS A 123 11.65 -12.26 11.42
CA HIS A 123 10.48 -12.14 10.56
C HIS A 123 10.65 -11.05 9.51
N GLY A 124 11.19 -9.87 9.88
CA GLY A 124 11.55 -8.81 8.95
C GLY A 124 12.53 -9.29 7.87
N LEU A 125 13.56 -10.06 8.25
CA LEU A 125 14.47 -10.68 7.26
C LEU A 125 13.73 -11.64 6.31
N ASP A 126 12.83 -12.47 6.81
CA ASP A 126 12.05 -13.39 5.97
C ASP A 126 11.14 -12.63 4.99
N MET A 127 10.54 -11.53 5.44
CA MET A 127 9.74 -10.65 4.58
C MET A 127 10.60 -9.94 3.54
N LEU A 128 11.79 -9.45 3.89
CA LEU A 128 12.73 -8.92 2.92
C LEU A 128 13.13 -9.99 1.89
N LYS A 129 13.45 -11.22 2.30
CA LYS A 129 13.75 -12.32 1.37
C LYS A 129 12.58 -12.66 0.45
N LEU A 130 11.35 -12.60 0.98
CA LEU A 130 10.12 -12.86 0.23
C LEU A 130 9.90 -11.79 -0.85
N PHE A 131 9.99 -10.53 -0.45
CA PHE A 131 9.67 -9.38 -1.29
C PHE A 131 10.86 -8.84 -2.10
N ASN A 132 12.08 -9.33 -1.87
CA ASN A 132 13.24 -9.15 -2.73
C ASN A 132 13.18 -10.05 -4.00
N LYS A 133 11.96 -10.35 -4.43
CA LYS A 133 11.57 -11.11 -5.62
C LYS A 133 10.45 -10.33 -6.33
N ASP A 134 9.93 -10.90 -7.41
CA ASP A 134 8.77 -10.36 -8.12
C ASP A 134 7.49 -10.33 -7.23
N PRO A 135 6.68 -9.26 -7.24
CA PRO A 135 6.87 -7.96 -7.92
C PRO A 135 7.60 -6.90 -7.07
N GLY A 136 7.74 -7.12 -5.76
CA GLY A 136 8.15 -6.11 -4.78
C GLY A 136 9.40 -5.31 -5.14
N TYR A 137 10.54 -5.98 -5.16
CA TYR A 137 11.82 -5.36 -5.47
C TYR A 137 11.96 -5.01 -6.96
N LYS A 138 11.43 -5.85 -7.86
CA LYS A 138 11.54 -5.62 -9.31
C LYS A 138 10.86 -4.34 -9.76
N GLU A 139 9.82 -3.92 -9.06
CA GLU A 139 9.08 -2.68 -9.36
C GLU A 139 9.63 -1.45 -8.63
N ASN A 140 10.76 -1.55 -7.92
CA ASN A 140 11.33 -0.47 -7.09
C ASN A 140 10.33 0.05 -6.06
N LYS A 141 9.71 -0.86 -5.31
CA LYS A 141 8.68 -0.54 -4.31
C LYS A 141 8.97 -1.11 -2.94
N ILE A 142 9.92 -2.04 -2.83
CA ILE A 142 10.41 -2.61 -1.58
C ILE A 142 11.93 -2.49 -1.56
N VAL A 143 12.49 -2.13 -0.42
CA VAL A 143 13.92 -1.89 -0.25
C VAL A 143 14.74 -3.11 -0.67
N GLN A 144 15.80 -2.89 -1.45
CA GLN A 144 16.67 -3.98 -1.90
C GLN A 144 17.45 -4.57 -0.72
N LEU A 145 17.33 -5.89 -0.54
CA LEU A 145 18.19 -6.65 0.36
C LEU A 145 19.58 -6.80 -0.27
N ILE A 146 20.64 -6.52 0.49
CA ILE A 146 22.04 -6.67 0.07
C ILE A 146 22.65 -7.93 0.69
N GLY A 147 22.39 -8.16 1.97
CA GLY A 147 23.06 -9.21 2.72
C GLY A 147 22.48 -9.39 4.11
N TRP A 148 22.84 -10.49 4.76
CA TRP A 148 22.48 -10.74 6.15
C TRP A 148 23.45 -11.73 6.79
N CYS A 149 23.59 -11.64 8.12
CA CYS A 149 24.31 -12.61 8.92
C CYS A 149 23.63 -12.75 10.28
N LEU A 150 23.38 -13.99 10.72
CA LEU A 150 22.66 -14.27 11.97
C LEU A 150 23.60 -14.66 13.14
N ASP A 151 24.91 -14.52 12.96
CA ASP A 151 25.87 -14.64 14.06
C ASP A 151 25.65 -13.51 15.08
N ASP A 152 26.04 -13.66 16.35
CA ASP A 152 25.84 -12.63 17.39
C ASP A 152 26.86 -11.47 17.25
N PRO A 153 26.44 -10.21 16.99
CA PRO A 153 25.07 -9.73 16.84
C PRO A 153 24.51 -9.87 15.40
N PRO A 154 23.22 -10.21 15.23
CA PRO A 154 22.64 -10.41 13.91
C PRO A 154 22.51 -9.09 13.15
N VAL A 155 22.77 -9.15 11.85
CA VAL A 155 22.79 -7.99 10.94
C VAL A 155 21.99 -8.25 9.67
N ILE A 156 21.27 -7.24 9.20
CA ILE A 156 20.60 -7.20 7.90
C ILE A 156 21.06 -5.94 7.17
N VAL A 157 21.54 -6.10 5.94
CA VAL A 157 22.08 -4.99 5.13
C VAL A 157 21.14 -4.72 3.95
N THR A 158 20.74 -3.48 3.78
CA THR A 158 19.85 -3.00 2.71
C THR A 158 20.46 -1.82 1.96
N GLU A 159 19.92 -1.52 0.76
CA GLU A 159 20.34 -0.32 0.01
C GLU A 159 20.09 0.97 0.80
N MET A 160 20.99 1.93 0.63
CA MET A 160 20.93 3.24 1.27
C MET A 160 19.98 4.18 0.50
N HIS A 161 19.11 4.88 1.22
CA HIS A 161 18.26 5.95 0.69
C HIS A 161 18.52 7.27 1.43
N HIS A 162 19.21 8.22 0.80
CA HIS A 162 19.74 9.43 1.47
C HIS A 162 18.69 10.50 1.83
N LEU A 163 17.46 10.38 1.33
CA LEU A 163 16.36 11.25 1.75
C LEU A 163 15.67 10.72 3.02
N GLY A 164 16.01 9.51 3.46
CA GLY A 164 15.53 8.94 4.72
C GLY A 164 14.04 8.60 4.72
N ALA A 165 13.45 8.58 5.91
CA ALA A 165 12.05 8.20 6.10
C ALA A 165 11.06 9.17 5.45
N ALA A 166 9.98 8.64 4.88
CA ALA A 166 8.93 9.44 4.23
C ALA A 166 8.12 10.30 5.21
N SER A 167 8.21 10.04 6.52
CA SER A 167 7.65 10.92 7.56
C SER A 167 8.22 12.35 7.48
N HIS A 168 9.42 12.54 6.92
CA HIS A 168 10.06 13.84 6.75
C HIS A 168 9.77 14.49 5.38
N ILE A 169 8.80 13.97 4.60
CA ILE A 169 8.56 14.42 3.23
C ILE A 169 8.34 15.94 3.10
N HIS A 170 7.69 16.55 4.08
CA HIS A 170 7.44 17.99 4.04
C HIS A 170 8.74 18.80 4.08
N GLU A 171 9.69 18.40 4.92
CA GLU A 171 11.01 19.02 5.00
C GLU A 171 11.82 18.75 3.72
N VAL A 172 11.78 17.51 3.23
CA VAL A 172 12.51 17.10 2.02
C VAL A 172 12.06 17.91 0.80
N LEU A 173 10.75 18.05 0.57
CA LEU A 173 10.23 18.85 -0.54
C LEU A 173 10.63 20.32 -0.40
N ARG A 174 10.47 20.91 0.78
CA ARG A 174 10.77 22.32 1.01
C ARG A 174 12.26 22.64 0.84
N ASN A 175 13.13 21.80 1.39
CA ASN A 175 14.55 22.13 1.55
C ASN A 175 15.43 21.58 0.42
N ARG A 176 15.07 20.44 -0.17
CA ARG A 176 15.90 19.75 -1.19
C ARG A 176 15.29 19.80 -2.59
N PHE A 177 13.98 20.03 -2.70
CA PHE A 177 13.28 20.04 -3.98
C PHE A 177 12.30 21.22 -4.11
N PRO A 178 12.77 22.48 -3.93
CA PRO A 178 11.90 23.66 -3.91
C PRO A 178 11.15 23.89 -5.24
N ASP A 179 11.68 23.37 -6.36
CA ASP A 179 11.10 23.52 -7.69
C ASP A 179 10.05 22.45 -8.03
N VAL A 180 9.88 21.44 -7.17
CA VAL A 180 8.89 20.38 -7.38
C VAL A 180 7.55 20.84 -6.84
N ASP A 181 6.51 20.79 -7.68
CA ASP A 181 5.14 21.03 -7.24
C ASP A 181 4.78 20.03 -6.12
N PRO A 182 4.56 20.51 -4.88
CA PRO A 182 4.32 19.62 -3.76
C PRO A 182 3.01 18.85 -3.92
N LEU A 183 1.96 19.42 -4.51
CA LEU A 183 0.67 18.75 -4.65
C LEU A 183 0.76 17.59 -5.64
N ILE A 184 1.37 17.81 -6.80
CA ILE A 184 1.55 16.77 -7.82
C ILE A 184 2.41 15.64 -7.27
N GLN A 185 3.53 15.96 -6.60
CA GLN A 185 4.42 14.96 -6.04
C GLN A 185 3.74 14.15 -4.93
N ARG A 186 2.96 14.82 -4.07
CA ARG A 186 2.16 14.18 -3.02
C ARG A 186 1.14 13.21 -3.61
N PHE A 187 0.39 13.63 -4.63
CA PHE A 187 -0.55 12.74 -5.33
C PHE A 187 0.13 11.53 -5.97
N ARG A 188 1.31 11.71 -6.60
CA ARG A 188 2.10 10.58 -7.10
C ARG A 188 2.47 9.60 -6.00
N MET A 189 2.94 10.09 -4.85
CA MET A 189 3.29 9.24 -3.70
C MET A 189 2.09 8.46 -3.17
N CYS A 190 0.90 9.06 -3.15
CA CYS A 190 -0.34 8.35 -2.83
C CYS A 190 -0.57 7.13 -3.72
N LEU A 191 -0.39 7.29 -5.03
CA LEU A 191 -0.51 6.18 -5.98
C LEU A 191 0.57 5.11 -5.74
N GLU A 192 1.80 5.51 -5.44
CA GLU A 192 2.88 4.57 -5.12
C GLU A 192 2.63 3.81 -3.81
N PHE A 193 2.02 4.44 -2.81
CA PHE A 193 1.61 3.80 -1.56
C PHE A 193 0.54 2.73 -1.81
N VAL A 194 -0.52 3.06 -2.55
CA VAL A 194 -1.57 2.08 -2.94
C VAL A 194 -0.96 0.93 -3.75
N HIS A 195 0.00 1.23 -4.62
CA HIS A 195 0.71 0.23 -5.40
C HIS A 195 1.50 -0.74 -4.51
N VAL A 196 2.20 -0.24 -3.48
CA VAL A 196 2.85 -1.09 -2.47
C VAL A 196 1.83 -1.96 -1.73
N LEU A 197 0.69 -1.42 -1.32
CA LEU A 197 -0.36 -2.23 -0.68
C LEU A 197 -0.86 -3.33 -1.60
N ASN A 198 -1.01 -3.04 -2.89
CA ASN A 198 -1.39 -4.05 -3.88
C ASN A 198 -0.35 -5.17 -3.96
N ILE A 199 0.95 -4.85 -4.00
CA ILE A 199 2.04 -5.84 -3.94
C ILE A 199 1.91 -6.75 -2.71
N LEU A 200 1.70 -6.17 -1.53
CA LEU A 200 1.56 -6.94 -0.28
C LEU A 200 0.31 -7.83 -0.28
N HIS A 201 -0.82 -7.32 -0.78
CA HIS A 201 -2.10 -8.01 -0.76
C HIS A 201 -2.26 -9.07 -1.86
N SER A 202 -1.47 -8.98 -2.94
CA SER A 202 -1.59 -9.86 -4.11
C SER A 202 -0.44 -10.86 -4.26
N HIS A 203 0.52 -10.87 -3.32
CA HIS A 203 1.67 -11.76 -3.36
C HIS A 203 1.26 -13.25 -3.47
N ALA A 204 1.99 -14.02 -4.30
CA ALA A 204 1.68 -15.42 -4.60
C ALA A 204 1.70 -16.32 -3.35
N ASP A 205 2.64 -16.08 -2.43
CA ASP A 205 2.72 -16.76 -1.13
C ASP A 205 1.66 -16.27 -0.10
N GLY A 206 0.67 -15.54 -0.57
CA GLY A 206 -0.53 -15.12 0.15
C GLY A 206 -0.50 -13.65 0.60
N PRO A 207 -1.68 -13.06 0.84
CA PRO A 207 -1.79 -11.66 1.25
C PRO A 207 -1.09 -11.38 2.58
N ARG A 208 -0.38 -10.25 2.65
CA ARG A 208 0.24 -9.70 3.86
C ARG A 208 -0.44 -8.41 4.29
N VAL A 209 -0.57 -8.17 5.59
CA VAL A 209 -1.15 -6.93 6.15
C VAL A 209 -0.05 -6.09 6.77
N MET A 210 0.02 -4.80 6.44
CA MET A 210 0.95 -3.87 7.09
C MET A 210 0.41 -3.46 8.47
N CYS A 211 0.85 -4.14 9.52
CA CYS A 211 0.31 -3.94 10.87
C CYS A 211 0.93 -2.76 11.62
N ASP A 212 2.10 -2.26 11.21
CA ASP A 212 2.79 -1.17 11.91
C ASP A 212 2.47 0.21 11.31
N ALA A 213 1.17 0.47 11.16
CA ALA A 213 0.61 1.65 10.48
C ALA A 213 -0.58 2.26 11.25
N ASN A 214 -0.49 2.31 12.58
CA ASN A 214 -1.63 2.69 13.45
C ASN A 214 -2.01 4.18 13.41
N TYR A 215 -1.13 5.02 12.90
CA TYR A 215 -1.37 6.44 12.66
C TYR A 215 -0.48 6.92 11.52
N PRO A 216 -0.76 8.08 10.93
CA PRO A 216 -0.17 8.47 9.65
C PRO A 216 1.35 8.63 9.65
N GLU A 217 1.89 9.32 10.65
CA GLU A 217 3.34 9.49 10.80
C GLU A 217 4.04 8.14 10.96
N LYS A 218 3.42 7.23 11.74
CA LYS A 218 3.93 5.87 11.89
C LYS A 218 3.90 5.11 10.57
N ALA A 219 2.80 5.17 9.82
CA ALA A 219 2.71 4.55 8.50
C ALA A 219 3.79 5.08 7.55
N LEU A 220 4.02 6.40 7.50
CA LEU A 220 5.05 7.00 6.66
C LEU A 220 6.48 6.64 7.12
N SER A 221 6.70 6.42 8.42
CA SER A 221 8.01 5.96 8.92
C SER A 221 8.41 4.58 8.40
N GLN A 222 7.45 3.79 7.92
CA GLN A 222 7.70 2.45 7.35
C GLN A 222 8.31 2.53 5.94
N PHE A 223 8.25 3.70 5.31
CA PHE A 223 8.73 3.96 3.96
C PHE A 223 9.97 4.86 3.96
N LEU A 224 10.82 4.66 2.96
CA LEU A 224 11.94 5.53 2.61
C LEU A 224 11.61 6.32 1.35
N LEU A 225 12.28 7.47 1.22
CA LEU A 225 12.29 8.29 0.02
C LEU A 225 13.55 8.00 -0.77
N SER A 226 13.37 7.57 -2.02
CA SER A 226 14.45 7.46 -2.99
C SER A 226 14.85 8.83 -3.55
N ASN A 227 16.02 8.93 -4.19
CA ASN A 227 16.55 10.21 -4.71
C ASN A 227 15.65 10.89 -5.75
N ASN A 228 14.74 10.14 -6.40
CA ASN A 228 13.74 10.67 -7.34
C ASN A 228 12.34 10.86 -6.72
N LEU A 229 12.28 10.92 -5.38
CA LEU A 229 11.05 11.09 -4.59
C LEU A 229 10.01 9.96 -4.79
N SER A 230 10.44 8.75 -5.11
CA SER A 230 9.57 7.57 -5.04
C SER A 230 9.55 6.97 -3.64
N LEU A 231 8.39 6.41 -3.25
CA LEU A 231 8.20 5.69 -1.99
C LEU A 231 8.70 4.25 -2.11
N ILE A 232 9.50 3.85 -1.13
CA ILE A 232 10.08 2.51 -1.01
C ILE A 232 9.70 1.94 0.35
N LEU A 233 8.97 0.83 0.41
CA LEU A 233 8.69 0.15 1.67
C LEU A 233 9.96 -0.46 2.24
N ASN A 234 10.26 -0.15 3.50
CA ASN A 234 11.46 -0.60 4.18
C ASN A 234 11.16 -1.45 5.41
N ASP A 235 10.24 -0.98 6.25
CA ASP A 235 9.91 -1.63 7.50
C ASP A 235 8.87 -2.73 7.26
N VAL A 236 9.30 -3.98 7.30
CA VAL A 236 8.51 -5.16 6.91
C VAL A 236 8.40 -6.19 8.05
N ASP A 237 8.64 -5.71 9.26
CA ASP A 237 8.79 -6.50 10.48
C ASP A 237 7.44 -7.00 11.02
N ALA A 238 6.35 -6.38 10.60
CA ALA A 238 4.98 -6.68 11.01
C ALA A 238 4.08 -6.94 9.80
N LEU A 239 4.43 -7.93 8.98
CA LEU A 239 3.66 -8.37 7.80
C LEU A 239 3.06 -9.77 7.96
N PRO A 240 2.11 -9.97 8.89
CA PRO A 240 1.45 -11.26 9.05
C PRO A 240 0.64 -11.66 7.81
N GLN A 241 0.65 -12.97 7.52
CA GLN A 241 -0.11 -13.56 6.42
C GLN A 241 -1.57 -13.79 6.80
N VAL A 242 -2.48 -13.42 5.88
CA VAL A 242 -3.88 -13.82 5.90
C VAL A 242 -4.07 -15.06 5.03
N ASN A 243 -4.71 -16.11 5.56
CA ASN A 243 -5.14 -17.27 4.80
C ASN A 243 -6.61 -17.58 5.10
N ARG A 244 -7.49 -17.03 4.26
CA ARG A 244 -8.94 -17.24 4.36
C ARG A 244 -9.36 -18.70 4.17
N LYS A 245 -8.65 -19.47 3.34
CA LYS A 245 -8.98 -20.88 3.06
C LYS A 245 -8.81 -21.74 4.31
N SER A 246 -7.80 -21.44 5.13
CA SER A 246 -7.57 -22.14 6.39
C SER A 246 -8.23 -21.45 7.59
N GLY A 247 -9.05 -20.41 7.38
CA GLY A 247 -9.60 -19.59 8.47
C GLY A 247 -8.54 -18.86 9.30
N LYS A 248 -7.30 -18.74 8.80
CA LYS A 248 -6.23 -18.00 9.48
C LYS A 248 -6.34 -16.54 9.11
N PHE A 249 -6.74 -15.76 10.10
CA PHE A 249 -6.86 -14.33 10.00
C PHE A 249 -5.81 -13.66 10.90
N VAL A 250 -5.76 -12.33 10.88
CA VAL A 250 -4.68 -11.57 11.53
C VAL A 250 -5.25 -10.68 12.64
N LYS A 251 -4.40 -10.37 13.64
CA LYS A 251 -4.54 -9.28 14.62
C LYS A 251 -3.23 -8.49 14.64
N CYS A 252 -3.30 -7.17 14.62
CA CYS A 252 -2.10 -6.32 14.63
C CYS A 252 -1.68 -6.03 16.08
N GLY A 253 -0.71 -6.78 16.58
CA GLY A 253 -0.22 -6.67 17.95
C GLY A 253 -1.12 -7.33 19.00
N HIS A 254 -0.64 -7.35 20.25
CA HIS A 254 -1.34 -7.98 21.38
C HIS A 254 -2.17 -6.98 22.20
N ARG A 255 -1.85 -5.69 22.09
CA ARG A 255 -2.52 -4.62 22.82
C ARG A 255 -3.75 -4.14 22.07
N GLU A 256 -4.66 -3.54 22.81
CA GLU A 256 -5.76 -2.78 22.25
C GLU A 256 -5.20 -1.59 21.46
N LEU A 257 -5.74 -1.38 20.26
CA LEU A 257 -5.41 -0.23 19.42
C LEU A 257 -6.55 0.78 19.55
N GLN A 258 -6.20 2.07 19.59
CA GLN A 258 -7.15 3.17 19.76
C GLN A 258 -6.89 4.26 18.72
N GLY A 259 -7.94 4.99 18.36
CA GLY A 259 -7.89 6.11 17.43
C GLY A 259 -8.69 5.89 16.15
N ASP A 260 -9.04 6.99 15.51
CA ASP A 260 -9.96 7.01 14.35
C ASP A 260 -9.27 6.67 13.02
N TYR A 261 -7.94 6.49 13.04
CA TYR A 261 -7.16 6.09 11.87
C TYR A 261 -7.20 4.58 11.61
N LEU A 262 -7.58 3.82 12.64
CA LEU A 262 -7.66 2.37 12.56
C LEU A 262 -8.95 1.97 11.84
N ALA A 263 -8.90 0.86 11.11
CA ALA A 263 -10.12 0.30 10.55
C ALA A 263 -11.12 0.00 11.69
N PRO A 264 -12.44 0.23 11.52
CA PRO A 264 -13.40 0.07 12.60
C PRO A 264 -13.37 -1.30 13.29
N GLU A 265 -13.07 -2.37 12.54
CA GLU A 265 -12.91 -3.72 13.09
C GLU A 265 -11.67 -3.92 13.98
N GLN A 266 -10.72 -2.98 13.98
CA GLN A 266 -9.55 -2.95 14.86
C GLN A 266 -9.84 -2.23 16.19
N SER A 267 -10.92 -1.45 16.24
CA SER A 267 -11.33 -0.72 17.44
C SER A 267 -12.09 -1.64 18.40
N PRO A 268 -11.82 -1.56 19.71
CA PRO A 268 -12.54 -2.31 20.74
C PRO A 268 -14.05 -1.98 20.82
N GLN A 269 -14.48 -0.81 20.31
CA GLN A 269 -15.86 -0.31 20.48
C GLN A 269 -16.91 -1.03 19.62
N GLN A 270 -16.54 -1.98 18.75
CA GLN A 270 -17.52 -2.83 18.04
C GLN A 270 -17.99 -4.05 18.83
N PHE A 271 -17.57 -4.24 20.08
CA PHE A 271 -17.94 -5.40 20.91
C PHE A 271 -18.51 -4.98 22.26
N LEU A 272 -19.75 -4.51 22.24
CA LEU A 272 -20.66 -4.80 23.35
C LEU A 272 -21.40 -6.09 22.97
N GLU A 273 -21.27 -7.11 23.82
CA GLU A 273 -21.91 -8.44 23.73
C GLU A 273 -21.27 -9.47 22.78
N SER A 274 -20.12 -10.02 23.17
CA SER A 274 -19.88 -11.47 23.12
C SER A 274 -18.57 -11.82 23.85
N ASP A 275 -18.58 -12.98 24.50
CA ASP A 275 -17.62 -13.45 25.50
C ASP A 275 -16.14 -13.20 25.21
N ALA A 276 -15.40 -12.99 26.30
CA ALA A 276 -13.94 -12.88 26.38
C ALA A 276 -13.24 -14.13 25.81
N GLY A 277 -13.14 -14.19 24.48
CA GLY A 277 -12.53 -15.29 23.74
C GLY A 277 -12.50 -15.09 22.22
N SER A 278 -13.30 -14.16 21.67
CA SER A 278 -13.41 -13.95 20.23
C SER A 278 -13.21 -12.48 19.83
N VAL A 279 -11.96 -12.02 19.79
CA VAL A 279 -11.63 -10.78 19.08
C VAL A 279 -11.61 -11.11 17.58
N LEU A 280 -12.50 -10.49 16.81
CA LEU A 280 -12.59 -10.71 15.36
C LEU A 280 -11.23 -10.48 14.70
N THR A 281 -10.95 -11.37 13.76
CA THR A 281 -9.69 -11.44 13.04
C THR A 281 -9.91 -11.07 11.56
N TYR A 282 -8.94 -10.37 10.95
CA TYR A 282 -9.15 -9.59 9.71
C TYR A 282 -9.42 -10.37 8.43
N SER A 283 -10.26 -9.80 7.56
CA SER A 283 -10.38 -10.16 6.14
C SER A 283 -10.72 -8.95 5.26
N LYS A 284 -10.10 -8.87 4.07
CA LYS A 284 -10.19 -7.84 3.00
C LYS A 284 -11.59 -7.29 2.63
N THR A 285 -12.72 -7.82 3.11
CA THR A 285 -14.05 -7.44 2.58
C THR A 285 -15.16 -7.56 3.60
N SER A 286 -15.65 -6.42 4.11
CA SER A 286 -17.03 -6.24 4.63
C SER A 286 -17.19 -4.84 5.26
N SER A 287 -17.54 -3.81 4.47
CA SER A 287 -18.35 -2.63 4.86
C SER A 287 -18.04 -1.42 3.95
N PRO A 288 -19.04 -0.58 3.55
CA PRO A 288 -18.84 0.61 2.71
C PRO A 288 -17.88 1.66 3.26
N LYS A 289 -17.59 1.65 4.57
CA LYS A 289 -16.58 2.54 5.17
C LYS A 289 -15.14 2.22 4.75
N LYS A 290 -14.87 1.05 4.16
CA LYS A 290 -13.51 0.58 3.81
C LYS A 290 -12.78 1.39 2.74
N HIS A 291 -13.49 2.17 1.93
CA HIS A 291 -12.87 3.00 0.90
C HIS A 291 -12.33 4.34 1.44
N LEU A 292 -12.75 4.74 2.65
CA LEU A 292 -12.28 5.96 3.31
C LEU A 292 -10.88 5.77 3.93
N ASP A 293 -10.50 4.54 4.29
CA ASP A 293 -9.23 4.26 4.97
C ASP A 293 -8.04 4.38 4.01
N GLU A 294 -8.14 3.85 2.79
CA GLU A 294 -7.09 4.02 1.75
C GLU A 294 -6.96 5.48 1.28
N ALA A 295 -8.07 6.23 1.24
CA ALA A 295 -8.07 7.66 0.93
C ALA A 295 -7.46 8.51 2.06
N SER A 296 -7.56 8.06 3.32
CA SER A 296 -7.00 8.76 4.49
C SER A 296 -5.47 8.82 4.48
N TYR A 297 -4.80 7.79 3.95
CA TYR A 297 -3.35 7.83 3.70
C TYR A 297 -2.99 8.95 2.70
N CYS A 298 -3.83 9.14 1.68
CA CYS A 298 -3.59 10.11 0.62
C CYS A 298 -3.78 11.56 1.07
N CYS A 299 -4.80 11.84 1.91
CA CYS A 299 -5.08 13.19 2.42
C CYS A 299 -3.91 13.75 3.25
N LEU A 300 -3.16 12.91 3.94
CA LEU A 300 -2.08 13.36 4.82
C LEU A 300 -0.77 13.55 4.07
N ILE A 301 -0.53 12.73 3.04
CA ILE A 301 0.46 13.06 2.04
C ILE A 301 0.07 14.40 1.38
N SER A 302 -1.19 14.79 1.22
CA SER A 302 -1.55 16.13 0.71
C SER A 302 -1.42 17.31 1.71
N GLY A 303 -1.10 17.06 2.98
CA GLY A 303 -0.82 18.12 3.96
C GLY A 303 -2.04 18.78 4.62
N SER A 304 -3.23 18.19 4.55
CA SER A 304 -4.38 18.67 5.31
C SER A 304 -4.22 18.27 6.79
N GLN A 305 -3.85 19.22 7.65
CA GLN A 305 -3.93 19.01 9.10
C GLN A 305 -5.39 19.11 9.57
N GLY A 306 -5.85 18.11 10.32
CA GLY A 306 -6.96 18.27 11.27
C GLY A 306 -8.37 18.42 10.71
N LEU A 307 -8.85 17.49 9.88
CA LEU A 307 -10.29 17.36 9.67
C LEU A 307 -10.91 16.55 10.81
N ASN A 308 -11.64 17.24 11.69
CA ASN A 308 -12.55 16.64 12.66
C ASN A 308 -13.79 16.13 11.91
N TRP A 309 -13.93 14.81 11.80
CA TRP A 309 -14.98 14.16 11.00
C TRP A 309 -16.41 14.41 11.49
N ASN A 310 -16.60 15.04 12.65
CA ASN A 310 -17.93 15.39 13.18
C ASN A 310 -18.51 16.71 12.61
N ASN A 311 -17.75 17.48 11.82
CA ASN A 311 -18.19 18.79 11.31
C ASN A 311 -18.30 18.90 9.78
N ILE A 312 -18.32 17.78 9.05
CA ILE A 312 -18.46 17.78 7.58
C ILE A 312 -19.94 17.90 7.18
N GLU A 313 -20.57 19.01 7.54
CA GLU A 313 -21.78 19.48 6.83
C GLU A 313 -21.69 20.96 6.43
N GLU A 314 -20.77 21.77 6.95
CA GLU A 314 -20.80 23.22 6.66
C GLU A 314 -19.56 23.85 6.01
N GLU A 315 -18.41 23.17 5.89
CA GLU A 315 -17.28 23.71 5.12
C GLU A 315 -16.55 22.63 4.31
N SER A 316 -17.16 22.19 3.20
CA SER A 316 -16.48 21.36 2.20
C SER A 316 -16.70 21.91 0.79
N SER A 317 -15.67 22.52 0.22
CA SER A 317 -15.65 22.95 -1.18
C SER A 317 -14.42 22.46 -1.95
N SER A 318 -13.67 21.47 -1.46
CA SER A 318 -12.47 20.98 -2.17
C SER A 318 -12.36 19.47 -2.43
N CYS A 319 -13.29 18.62 -1.98
CA CYS A 319 -13.35 17.21 -2.38
C CYS A 319 -14.80 16.70 -2.29
N THR A 320 -15.44 16.41 -3.42
CA THR A 320 -16.79 15.83 -3.46
C THR A 320 -16.74 14.44 -4.10
N PHE A 321 -17.31 13.45 -3.42
CA PHE A 321 -17.57 12.13 -3.97
C PHE A 321 -18.72 12.23 -4.98
N VAL A 322 -18.56 11.70 -6.19
CA VAL A 322 -19.66 11.53 -7.13
C VAL A 322 -20.13 10.08 -7.03
N GLU A 323 -21.23 9.86 -6.30
CA GLU A 323 -21.93 8.58 -6.34
C GLU A 323 -22.61 8.41 -7.70
N GLY A 324 -22.25 7.37 -8.45
CA GLY A 324 -23.04 6.93 -9.60
C GLY A 324 -24.37 6.38 -9.11
N ALA A 325 -25.48 6.96 -9.59
CA ALA A 325 -26.83 6.57 -9.21
C ALA A 325 -27.07 5.07 -9.44
N GLY A 326 -27.26 4.31 -8.37
CA GLY A 326 -27.63 2.89 -8.42
C GLY A 326 -29.09 2.71 -8.84
N SER A 327 -29.34 2.03 -9.96
CA SER A 327 -30.68 1.55 -10.31
C SER A 327 -31.01 0.28 -9.53
N THR A 328 -32.12 0.26 -8.80
CA THR A 328 -32.65 -0.93 -8.13
C THR A 328 -33.39 -1.83 -9.12
N TYR A 329 -32.99 -3.10 -9.20
CA TYR A 329 -33.77 -4.18 -9.83
C TYR A 329 -33.96 -5.33 -8.83
N PRO A 330 -35.08 -6.08 -8.90
CA PRO A 330 -35.45 -7.05 -7.88
C PRO A 330 -34.58 -8.31 -7.94
N ALA A 331 -34.45 -8.94 -6.77
CA ALA A 331 -33.59 -10.08 -6.50
C ALA A 331 -33.97 -11.34 -7.30
N ASP A 332 -32.94 -11.98 -7.88
CA ASP A 332 -33.04 -13.31 -8.50
C ASP A 332 -32.22 -14.32 -7.65
N PRO A 333 -32.71 -15.56 -7.44
CA PRO A 333 -32.24 -16.44 -6.37
C PRO A 333 -31.21 -17.46 -6.87
N VAL A 334 -30.07 -17.02 -7.41
CA VAL A 334 -28.93 -17.93 -7.58
C VAL A 334 -27.64 -17.16 -7.33
N GLY A 335 -27.01 -17.46 -6.20
CA GLY A 335 -25.80 -16.79 -5.73
C GLY A 335 -24.62 -17.01 -6.66
N LEU A 336 -24.14 -15.92 -7.26
CA LEU A 336 -22.75 -15.69 -7.65
C LEU A 336 -22.64 -14.28 -8.25
N LYS A 337 -22.29 -13.28 -7.43
CA LYS A 337 -21.69 -12.02 -7.90
C LYS A 337 -20.55 -11.62 -6.98
N ARG A 338 -19.34 -11.57 -7.53
CA ARG A 338 -18.22 -10.79 -6.97
C ARG A 338 -18.24 -9.46 -7.70
N GLU A 339 -18.63 -8.40 -7.01
CA GLU A 339 -18.37 -7.03 -7.41
C GLU A 339 -17.02 -6.61 -6.81
N MET A 340 -16.09 -6.15 -7.64
CA MET A 340 -14.98 -5.31 -7.22
C MET A 340 -15.34 -3.89 -7.63
N ASN A 341 -15.88 -3.11 -6.71
CA ASN A 341 -15.93 -1.66 -6.85
C ASN A 341 -14.61 -1.11 -6.32
N VAL A 342 -13.86 -0.42 -7.20
CA VAL A 342 -12.72 0.42 -6.82
C VAL A 342 -13.13 1.86 -7.09
N PRO A 343 -13.27 2.74 -6.08
CA PRO A 343 -13.69 4.11 -6.29
C PRO A 343 -12.58 4.94 -6.93
N VAL A 344 -12.97 5.85 -7.82
CA VAL A 344 -12.10 6.84 -8.47
C VAL A 344 -12.19 8.14 -7.68
N VAL A 345 -11.04 8.67 -7.22
CA VAL A 345 -10.96 9.99 -6.58
C VAL A 345 -10.63 11.03 -7.65
N ALA A 346 -11.49 12.03 -7.83
CA ALA A 346 -11.24 13.19 -8.69
C ALA A 346 -11.05 14.44 -7.83
N CYS A 347 -9.91 15.12 -7.97
CA CYS A 347 -9.67 16.43 -7.37
C CYS A 347 -9.70 17.49 -8.47
N TRP A 348 -10.52 18.54 -8.30
CA TRP A 348 -10.52 19.72 -9.17
C TRP A 348 -9.78 20.87 -8.49
N SER A 349 -8.92 21.56 -9.25
CA SER A 349 -8.32 22.83 -8.86
C SER A 349 -9.22 23.97 -9.35
N GLN A 350 -9.86 24.69 -8.43
CA GLN A 350 -10.47 25.98 -8.74
C GLN A 350 -9.37 27.03 -8.66
N THR A 351 -8.91 27.53 -9.81
CA THR A 351 -8.03 28.71 -9.83
C THR A 351 -8.89 29.93 -9.52
N ASP A 352 -8.81 30.44 -8.29
CA ASP A 352 -9.37 31.73 -7.96
C ASP A 352 -8.56 32.84 -8.66
N GLY A 353 -9.08 33.26 -9.81
CA GLY A 353 -8.71 34.52 -10.41
C GLY A 353 -9.25 35.67 -9.56
N LYS A 354 -8.37 36.36 -8.84
CA LYS A 354 -8.61 37.72 -8.36
C LYS A 354 -7.40 38.60 -8.70
N ASN A 355 -7.59 39.40 -9.75
CA ASN A 355 -7.09 40.77 -9.76
C ASN A 355 -7.93 41.62 -8.81
#